data_AF-A0A2L0EJW5-F1
#
_entry.id   AF-A0A2L0EJW5-F1
#
_cell.length_a   1.000
_cell.length_b   1.000
_cell.length_c   1.000
_cell.angle_alpha   90.00
_cell.angle_beta   90.00
_cell.angle_gamma   90.00
#
_symmetry.space_group_name_H-M   'P 1'
#
loop_
_entity.id
_entity.type
_entity.pdbx_description
1 polymer ?
#
loop_
_entity_poly.entity_id
_entity_poly.type
_entity_poly.pdbx_seq_one_letter_code
_entity_poly.pdbx_strand_id
1 'polypeptide(L)'
;MKTGLFAISVVSATLAGLLMAAGCGVDAGSDLEGIEDGSAAGDTPSSGGSGDDSGLALVGGSDLATGEPSAAGADGADGSSVGDAAYPCDGSTSGYNAVVTRSGSSWVAQNGTRNVYRGGDMLAAMQAALNSLSRGRTRKESVLVQGSGTMPASARLSLPSYTVLNVCGTIQVTGSGAGDMAPIYARGRTDIEIPNVTISGTPLYAMFFRDVENLRLGHVELRVSSGLGIRIDNHGRSDRTQKVKNIDIDHVYAEGTSSHAVETYGVDDLRIGTVIARNTGECGLLLNDTTNADVGTVDAVNAGTGTGYAAFRLANRAGRIGSGYPTNIHVGQVIARGGGRGIFCVSESGGVTVDHIDIADTGSNSILLENCHNVNIAAESGTVTRGGDIRLAARSSFANSSDITIQNLTITNTAVNESPCAVNSTFRDLTLVNARDNSCD
;
A
#
# COMPACT_ATOMS: atom_id res chain seq x y z
N MET A 1 -45.88 -67.26 -28.40
CA MET A 1 -44.92 -68.17 -27.72
C MET A 1 -43.55 -67.57 -27.85
N LYS A 2 -42.87 -67.34 -26.71
CA LYS A 2 -41.39 -67.22 -26.48
C LYS A 2 -40.63 -66.18 -27.34
N THR A 3 -39.66 -65.38 -26.93
CA THR A 3 -38.81 -65.04 -25.75
C THR A 3 -37.81 -64.02 -26.37
N GLY A 4 -37.14 -63.06 -25.75
CA GLY A 4 -36.90 -62.60 -24.38
C GLY A 4 -36.34 -61.17 -24.48
N LEU A 5 -36.63 -60.31 -23.49
CA LEU A 5 -35.72 -59.92 -22.40
C LEU A 5 -34.35 -59.35 -22.86
N PHE A 6 -34.29 -58.02 -22.96
CA PHE A 6 -33.07 -57.24 -22.76
C PHE A 6 -33.18 -56.55 -21.41
N ALA A 7 -32.33 -56.91 -20.46
CA ALA A 7 -32.12 -56.20 -19.21
C ALA A 7 -30.72 -55.60 -19.27
N ILE A 8 -30.62 -54.27 -19.37
CA ILE A 8 -29.39 -53.52 -19.16
C ILE A 8 -29.43 -53.03 -17.71
N SER A 9 -28.48 -53.56 -16.92
CA SER A 9 -28.26 -53.20 -15.53
C SER A 9 -27.61 -51.82 -15.46
N VAL A 10 -28.21 -50.94 -14.65
CA VAL A 10 -27.68 -49.66 -14.20
C VAL A 10 -26.95 -49.93 -12.88
N VAL A 11 -25.64 -49.67 -12.80
CA VAL A 11 -24.94 -49.52 -11.52
C VAL A 11 -24.04 -48.28 -11.58
N SER A 12 -24.21 -47.49 -10.53
CA SER A 12 -23.67 -46.19 -10.17
C SER A 12 -22.14 -46.02 -10.13
N ALA A 13 -21.75 -44.80 -10.53
CA ALA A 13 -20.94 -43.82 -9.80
C ALA A 13 -19.56 -44.21 -9.24
N THR A 14 -18.51 -43.65 -9.84
CA THR A 14 -17.55 -42.79 -9.13
C THR A 14 -16.80 -41.93 -10.16
N LEU A 15 -17.24 -40.69 -10.35
CA LEU A 15 -16.53 -39.70 -11.18
C LEU A 15 -15.81 -38.74 -10.23
N ALA A 16 -14.48 -38.81 -10.24
CA ALA A 16 -13.61 -37.84 -9.58
C ALA A 16 -13.79 -36.48 -10.25
N GLY A 17 -14.37 -35.53 -9.50
CA GLY A 17 -14.53 -34.15 -9.92
C GLY A 17 -13.19 -33.44 -9.92
N LEU A 18 -12.62 -33.28 -11.12
CA LEU A 18 -11.59 -32.29 -11.42
C LEU A 18 -12.29 -30.93 -11.58
N LEU A 19 -12.33 -30.13 -10.50
CA LEU A 19 -12.88 -28.78 -10.57
C LEU A 19 -11.79 -27.85 -11.11
N MET A 20 -11.96 -27.40 -12.35
CA MET A 20 -11.21 -26.31 -12.93
C MET A 20 -11.55 -25.00 -12.20
N ALA A 21 -10.56 -24.38 -11.59
CA ALA A 21 -10.62 -22.99 -11.20
C ALA A 21 -10.50 -22.14 -12.48
N ALA A 22 -11.63 -21.59 -12.93
CA ALA A 22 -11.64 -20.53 -13.92
C ALA A 22 -11.13 -19.24 -13.26
N GLY A 23 -9.85 -18.94 -13.45
CA GLY A 23 -9.24 -17.67 -13.07
C GLY A 23 -9.83 -16.54 -13.91
N CYS A 24 -10.56 -15.63 -13.29
CA CYS A 24 -10.80 -14.31 -13.84
C CYS A 24 -9.51 -13.50 -13.62
N GLY A 25 -8.78 -13.26 -14.71
CA GLY A 25 -7.63 -12.37 -14.74
C GLY A 25 -8.06 -10.95 -14.42
N VAL A 26 -7.47 -10.40 -13.35
CA VAL A 26 -7.36 -8.97 -13.16
C VAL A 26 -6.00 -8.62 -13.76
N ASP A 27 -5.99 -7.75 -14.77
CA ASP A 27 -4.77 -7.19 -15.38
C ASP A 27 -3.98 -6.43 -14.31
N ALA A 28 -3.13 -7.15 -13.56
CA ALA A 28 -1.97 -6.57 -12.93
C ALA A 28 -0.95 -6.37 -14.05
N GLY A 29 -0.79 -5.13 -14.50
CA GLY A 29 0.12 -4.75 -15.59
C GLY A 29 1.51 -5.35 -15.39
N SER A 30 1.78 -6.43 -16.13
CA SER A 30 3.08 -7.04 -16.27
C SER A 30 3.79 -6.38 -17.44
N ASP A 31 4.30 -5.17 -17.25
CA ASP A 31 5.29 -4.58 -18.15
C ASP A 31 6.68 -5.11 -17.74
N LEU A 32 6.90 -6.39 -18.04
CA LEU A 32 8.23 -6.96 -18.22
C LEU A 32 8.42 -7.12 -19.73
N GLU A 33 8.83 -6.04 -20.39
CA GLU A 33 9.35 -6.16 -21.75
C GLU A 33 10.68 -6.91 -21.72
N GLY A 34 10.76 -7.96 -22.52
CA GLY A 34 11.90 -8.86 -22.62
C GLY A 34 13.08 -8.25 -23.36
N ILE A 35 14.27 -8.74 -23.03
CA ILE A 35 15.44 -8.71 -23.91
C ILE A 35 16.02 -10.12 -23.93
N GLU A 36 15.97 -10.72 -25.12
CA GLU A 36 16.57 -11.99 -25.48
C GLU A 36 18.10 -11.90 -25.63
N ASP A 37 18.69 -13.10 -25.59
CA ASP A 37 20.08 -13.50 -25.76
C ASP A 37 20.93 -12.76 -26.80
N GLY A 38 22.22 -12.64 -26.48
CA GLY A 38 23.25 -12.19 -27.41
C GLY A 38 24.67 -12.33 -26.85
N SER A 39 25.28 -13.51 -27.02
CA SER A 39 26.68 -13.77 -26.74
C SER A 39 27.62 -12.97 -27.66
N ALA A 40 28.70 -12.40 -27.13
CA ALA A 40 30.03 -12.41 -27.78
C ALA A 40 31.15 -11.99 -26.82
N ALA A 41 32.27 -12.66 -26.99
CA ALA A 41 33.53 -12.58 -26.25
C ALA A 41 34.29 -11.23 -26.39
N GLY A 42 35.24 -11.03 -25.47
CA GLY A 42 36.59 -10.59 -25.87
C GLY A 42 37.16 -9.33 -25.20
N ASP A 43 38.25 -9.54 -24.46
CA ASP A 43 39.43 -8.68 -24.30
C ASP A 43 39.45 -7.50 -23.30
N THR A 44 40.08 -7.78 -22.15
CA THR A 44 41.09 -6.95 -21.45
C THR A 44 42.42 -6.93 -22.26
N PRO A 45 43.40 -6.00 -22.10
CA PRO A 45 43.88 -5.51 -20.78
C PRO A 45 44.57 -4.11 -20.66
N SER A 46 44.93 -3.81 -19.39
CA SER A 46 46.03 -2.92 -18.92
C SER A 46 45.76 -1.41 -18.93
N SER A 47 46.36 -0.54 -18.11
CA SER A 47 47.20 -0.59 -16.90
C SER A 47 47.50 0.88 -16.49
N GLY A 48 47.81 1.16 -15.22
CA GLY A 48 48.78 2.22 -14.87
C GLY A 48 48.39 3.33 -13.87
N GLY A 49 49.10 3.34 -12.72
CA GLY A 49 49.54 4.52 -11.92
C GLY A 49 48.57 4.99 -10.83
N SER A 50 48.77 4.82 -9.52
CA SER A 50 49.90 5.10 -8.60
C SER A 50 50.24 6.60 -8.46
N GLY A 51 49.96 7.15 -7.28
CA GLY A 51 50.40 8.46 -6.81
C GLY A 51 49.95 8.73 -5.37
N ASP A 52 50.88 8.56 -4.44
CA ASP A 52 50.81 8.85 -3.00
C ASP A 52 50.51 10.33 -2.68
N ASP A 53 49.98 10.67 -1.49
CA ASP A 53 50.81 11.00 -0.32
C ASP A 53 50.02 11.68 0.83
N SER A 54 50.38 11.31 2.06
CA SER A 54 50.31 12.03 3.36
C SER A 54 48.98 12.71 3.79
N GLY A 55 48.42 12.52 4.99
CA GLY A 55 48.99 12.25 6.30
C GLY A 55 48.49 13.32 7.28
N LEU A 56 47.93 12.92 8.43
CA LEU A 56 48.08 13.57 9.74
C LEU A 56 47.18 12.90 10.79
N ALA A 57 47.81 12.51 11.89
CA ALA A 57 47.23 11.92 13.09
C ALA A 57 47.02 12.98 14.18
N LEU A 58 46.08 12.75 15.10
CA LEU A 58 46.11 13.08 16.55
C LEU A 58 44.79 12.54 17.17
N VAL A 59 44.76 11.44 17.94
CA VAL A 59 45.10 11.22 19.37
C VAL A 59 44.12 11.85 20.38
N GLY A 60 43.52 10.98 21.21
CA GLY A 60 42.91 11.24 22.54
C GLY A 60 41.37 11.12 22.55
N GLY A 61 40.68 10.22 23.25
CA GLY A 61 41.00 9.35 24.38
C GLY A 61 40.18 9.76 25.61
N SER A 62 39.16 8.96 26.00
CA SER A 62 38.77 8.63 27.40
C SER A 62 37.35 8.05 27.52
N ASP A 63 37.29 6.74 27.75
CA ASP A 63 36.64 6.02 28.86
C ASP A 63 35.43 6.59 29.65
N LEU A 64 34.50 5.65 29.88
CA LEU A 64 33.69 5.34 31.07
C LEU A 64 32.25 5.84 31.23
N ALA A 65 31.36 4.85 31.03
CA ALA A 65 30.03 4.59 31.56
C ALA A 65 29.63 5.21 32.92
N THR A 66 28.36 5.57 33.05
CA THR A 66 27.32 4.86 33.86
C THR A 66 26.11 5.76 34.13
N GLY A 67 24.89 5.21 34.04
CA GLY A 67 23.70 5.82 34.66
C GLY A 67 22.44 5.75 33.81
N GLU A 68 21.53 4.85 34.19
CA GLU A 68 20.18 4.61 33.62
C GLU A 68 19.32 5.87 33.44
N PRO A 69 18.21 5.76 32.68
CA PRO A 69 16.94 5.75 33.40
C PRO A 69 15.82 4.85 32.82
N SER A 70 15.16 4.18 33.76
CA SER A 70 13.71 4.05 33.96
C SER A 70 12.73 3.92 32.76
N ALA A 71 11.94 2.85 32.86
CA ALA A 71 10.65 2.65 32.21
C ALA A 71 9.69 3.86 32.28
N ALA A 72 9.12 4.20 31.13
CA ALA A 72 7.82 4.86 30.94
C ALA A 72 7.40 4.52 29.49
N GLY A 73 6.31 3.80 29.26
CA GLY A 73 4.98 4.41 29.21
C GLY A 73 4.63 4.66 27.75
N ALA A 74 4.25 3.60 27.03
CA ALA A 74 3.71 3.71 25.67
C ALA A 74 2.26 4.22 25.76
N ASP A 75 2.11 5.53 25.91
CA ASP A 75 0.85 6.21 25.60
C ASP A 75 0.85 6.48 24.09
N GLY A 76 0.08 5.66 23.36
CA GLY A 76 -0.26 5.90 21.97
C GLY A 76 -0.99 7.24 21.88
N ALA A 77 -0.29 8.24 21.35
CA ALA A 77 -0.90 9.50 20.97
C ALA A 77 -1.88 9.21 19.82
N ASP A 78 -3.17 9.26 20.18
CA ASP A 78 -4.31 9.36 19.30
C ASP A 78 -4.08 10.55 18.35
N GLY A 79 -3.54 10.24 17.18
CA GLY A 79 -3.35 11.17 16.07
C GLY A 79 -4.69 11.45 15.40
N SER A 80 -5.63 12.04 16.15
CA SER A 80 -6.85 12.57 15.58
C SER A 80 -6.46 13.84 14.81
N SER A 81 -6.21 13.71 13.51
CA SER A 81 -5.80 14.84 12.69
C SER A 81 -6.91 15.89 12.63
N VAL A 82 -6.49 17.15 12.48
CA VAL A 82 -7.33 18.35 12.46
C VAL A 82 -8.48 18.31 11.42
N GLY A 83 -8.44 17.37 10.46
CA GLY A 83 -9.48 17.18 9.43
C GLY A 83 -10.75 16.49 9.93
N ASP A 84 -10.63 15.47 10.79
CA ASP A 84 -11.79 14.72 11.29
C ASP A 84 -12.66 15.56 12.23
N ALA A 85 -12.03 16.44 13.00
CA ALA A 85 -12.72 17.39 13.88
C ALA A 85 -13.54 18.44 13.11
N ALA A 86 -13.14 18.80 11.88
CA ALA A 86 -13.84 19.82 11.08
C ALA A 86 -15.11 19.28 10.41
N TYR A 87 -15.14 17.98 10.11
CA TYR A 87 -16.24 17.32 9.40
C TYR A 87 -16.67 16.03 10.13
N PRO A 88 -17.17 16.12 11.38
CA PRO A 88 -17.54 14.95 12.15
C PRO A 88 -18.79 14.27 11.56
N CYS A 89 -18.88 12.96 11.75
CA CYS A 89 -20.10 12.19 11.49
C CYS A 89 -21.03 12.17 12.71
N ASP A 90 -21.40 13.35 13.20
CA ASP A 90 -22.20 13.57 14.42
C ASP A 90 -23.72 13.73 14.18
N GLY A 91 -24.14 13.67 12.91
CA GLY A 91 -25.53 13.86 12.50
C GLY A 91 -25.89 15.31 12.15
N SER A 92 -25.03 16.29 12.43
CA SER A 92 -25.23 17.68 12.03
C SER A 92 -25.06 17.85 10.52
N THR A 93 -25.91 18.70 9.94
CA THR A 93 -25.82 19.12 8.53
C THR A 93 -25.24 20.52 8.38
N SER A 94 -24.94 21.19 9.50
CA SER A 94 -24.38 22.55 9.50
C SER A 94 -22.95 22.56 8.96
N GLY A 95 -22.58 23.63 8.25
CA GLY A 95 -21.23 23.78 7.68
C GLY A 95 -21.04 23.09 6.32
N TYR A 96 -22.06 22.42 5.79
CA TYR A 96 -22.03 21.83 4.45
C TYR A 96 -22.73 22.69 3.39
N ASN A 97 -22.17 22.74 2.18
CA ASN A 97 -22.82 23.41 1.06
C ASN A 97 -23.99 22.58 0.52
N ALA A 98 -23.76 21.27 0.34
CA ALA A 98 -24.80 20.33 -0.06
C ALA A 98 -24.86 19.13 0.89
N VAL A 99 -26.07 18.59 1.05
CA VAL A 99 -26.36 17.50 1.96
C VAL A 99 -27.22 16.47 1.23
N VAL A 100 -26.82 15.21 1.34
CA VAL A 100 -27.52 14.05 0.85
C VAL A 100 -28.02 13.27 2.06
N THR A 101 -29.33 13.13 2.21
CA THR A 101 -29.93 12.35 3.31
C THR A 101 -30.79 11.22 2.78
N ARG A 102 -30.94 10.17 3.58
CA ARG A 102 -31.83 9.04 3.30
C ARG A 102 -32.98 9.00 4.29
N SER A 103 -34.21 8.85 3.78
CA SER A 103 -35.41 8.56 4.57
C SER A 103 -36.14 7.37 3.96
N GLY A 104 -36.15 6.23 4.67
CA GLY A 104 -36.66 4.97 4.13
C GLY A 104 -35.86 4.52 2.90
N SER A 105 -36.52 4.32 1.77
CA SER A 105 -35.89 4.00 0.48
C SER A 105 -35.55 5.22 -0.37
N SER A 106 -35.91 6.44 0.07
CA SER A 106 -35.71 7.65 -0.72
C SER A 106 -34.48 8.44 -0.27
N TRP A 107 -33.65 8.79 -1.24
CA TRP A 107 -32.57 9.76 -1.13
C TRP A 107 -33.06 11.15 -1.51
N VAL A 108 -32.62 12.15 -0.77
CA VAL A 108 -32.82 13.57 -1.06
C VAL A 108 -31.47 14.26 -1.04
N ALA A 109 -31.14 14.99 -2.10
CA ALA A 109 -29.99 15.87 -2.12
C ALA A 109 -30.45 17.32 -2.14
N GLN A 110 -29.87 18.15 -1.28
CA GLN A 110 -30.14 19.57 -1.16
C GLN A 110 -28.84 20.36 -1.21
N ASN A 111 -28.89 21.55 -1.79
CA ASN A 111 -27.83 22.56 -1.68
C ASN A 111 -28.46 23.83 -1.09
N GLY A 112 -28.10 24.16 0.14
CA GLY A 112 -28.91 25.04 0.98
C GLY A 112 -30.36 24.55 1.06
N THR A 113 -31.31 25.41 0.69
CA THR A 113 -32.76 25.07 0.69
C THR A 113 -33.25 24.44 -0.63
N ARG A 114 -32.40 24.38 -1.66
CA ARG A 114 -32.79 23.90 -2.99
C ARG A 114 -32.67 22.38 -3.07
N ASN A 115 -33.77 21.69 -3.33
CA ASN A 115 -33.77 20.28 -3.70
C ASN A 115 -33.15 20.08 -5.09
N VAL A 116 -32.09 19.29 -5.19
CA VAL A 116 -31.40 18.98 -6.46
C VAL A 116 -31.57 17.52 -6.87
N TYR A 117 -32.01 16.66 -5.94
CA TYR A 117 -32.40 15.28 -6.24
C TYR A 117 -33.45 14.77 -5.25
N ARG A 118 -34.36 13.94 -5.76
CA ARG A 118 -35.23 13.06 -4.97
C ARG A 118 -35.44 11.76 -5.75
N GLY A 119 -35.11 10.63 -5.15
CA GLY A 119 -35.22 9.34 -5.83
C GLY A 119 -34.77 8.18 -4.95
N GLY A 120 -34.55 7.01 -5.54
CA GLY A 120 -34.14 5.80 -4.83
C GLY A 120 -32.65 5.44 -4.98
N ASP A 121 -31.89 6.19 -5.77
CA ASP A 121 -30.52 5.85 -6.15
C ASP A 121 -29.49 6.72 -5.41
N MET A 122 -28.60 6.08 -4.64
CA MET A 122 -27.58 6.75 -3.82
C MET A 122 -26.56 7.48 -4.69
N LEU A 123 -26.06 6.83 -5.76
CA LEU A 123 -25.06 7.40 -6.65
C LEU A 123 -25.61 8.66 -7.34
N ALA A 124 -26.83 8.61 -7.85
CA ALA A 124 -27.48 9.74 -8.48
C ALA A 124 -27.70 10.90 -7.50
N ALA A 125 -28.06 10.61 -6.25
CA ALA A 125 -28.19 11.63 -5.21
C ALA A 125 -26.85 12.32 -4.91
N MET A 126 -25.78 11.54 -4.72
CA MET A 126 -24.43 12.07 -4.48
C MET A 126 -23.91 12.86 -5.68
N GLN A 127 -24.06 12.33 -6.90
CA GLN A 127 -23.62 13.01 -8.11
C GLN A 127 -24.42 14.30 -8.34
N ALA A 128 -25.72 14.32 -8.04
CA ALA A 128 -26.54 15.54 -8.11
C ALA A 128 -26.11 16.59 -7.08
N ALA A 129 -25.76 16.19 -5.85
CA ALA A 129 -25.20 17.09 -4.85
C ALA A 129 -23.88 17.71 -5.34
N LEU A 130 -22.95 16.89 -5.83
CA LEU A 130 -21.67 17.37 -6.39
C LEU A 130 -21.88 18.31 -7.59
N ASN A 131 -22.79 17.95 -8.50
CA ASN A 131 -23.11 18.76 -9.68
C ASN A 131 -23.81 20.09 -9.34
N SER A 132 -24.41 20.18 -8.15
CA SER A 132 -25.11 21.39 -7.70
C SER A 132 -24.17 22.49 -7.19
N LEU A 133 -22.92 22.11 -6.90
CA LEU A 133 -21.90 23.01 -6.38
C LEU A 133 -21.46 24.03 -7.44
N SER A 134 -20.78 25.09 -7.03
CA SER A 134 -20.44 26.20 -7.94
C SER A 134 -19.52 25.73 -9.09
N ARG A 135 -19.73 26.25 -10.30
CA ARG A 135 -18.85 25.92 -11.45
C ARG A 135 -17.56 26.73 -11.38
N GLY A 136 -16.43 26.16 -11.80
CA GLY A 136 -15.14 26.87 -11.89
C GLY A 136 -14.54 27.31 -10.54
N ARG A 137 -14.87 26.62 -9.45
CA ARG A 137 -14.38 26.92 -8.11
C ARG A 137 -12.85 26.85 -8.05
N THR A 138 -12.30 27.67 -7.17
CA THR A 138 -10.89 27.67 -6.75
C THR A 138 -10.77 27.58 -5.22
N ARG A 139 -11.88 27.29 -4.54
CA ARG A 139 -12.00 27.08 -3.10
C ARG A 139 -12.92 25.89 -2.88
N LYS A 140 -12.61 25.09 -1.86
CA LYS A 140 -13.36 23.87 -1.54
C LYS A 140 -14.80 24.23 -1.16
N GLU A 141 -15.75 23.47 -1.69
CA GLU A 141 -17.12 23.40 -1.18
C GLU A 141 -17.41 21.95 -0.78
N SER A 142 -18.27 21.78 0.23
CA SER A 142 -18.45 20.52 0.93
C SER A 142 -19.80 19.86 0.65
N VAL A 143 -19.76 18.53 0.53
CA VAL A 143 -20.92 17.65 0.42
C VAL A 143 -20.90 16.69 1.59
N LEU A 144 -22.00 16.64 2.33
CA LEU A 144 -22.27 15.62 3.33
C LEU A 144 -23.18 14.54 2.74
N VAL A 145 -22.87 13.27 3.00
CA VAL A 145 -23.75 12.14 2.72
C VAL A 145 -24.09 11.45 4.03
N GLN A 146 -25.35 11.54 4.45
CA GLN A 146 -25.87 10.89 5.65
C GLN A 146 -26.76 9.71 5.28
N GLY A 147 -26.32 8.54 5.73
CA GLY A 147 -27.02 7.28 5.54
C GLY A 147 -26.25 6.30 4.65
N SER A 148 -26.53 5.02 4.83
CA SER A 148 -25.94 3.93 4.06
C SER A 148 -26.78 3.62 2.83
N GLY A 149 -26.16 3.10 1.77
CA GLY A 149 -26.84 2.70 0.54
C GLY A 149 -25.99 1.81 -0.33
N THR A 150 -26.53 1.47 -1.50
CA THR A 150 -25.89 0.56 -2.45
C THR A 150 -25.43 1.30 -3.68
N MET A 151 -24.26 0.91 -4.21
CA MET A 151 -23.77 1.32 -5.52
C MET A 151 -23.32 0.10 -6.33
N PRO A 152 -23.57 0.06 -7.65
CA PRO A 152 -23.04 -1.01 -8.48
C PRO A 152 -21.52 -0.84 -8.68
N ALA A 153 -20.76 -1.94 -8.66
CA ALA A 153 -19.32 -1.96 -8.90
C ALA A 153 -18.94 -1.52 -10.33
N SER A 154 -19.90 -1.52 -11.26
CA SER A 154 -19.76 -1.05 -12.63
C SER A 154 -19.98 0.46 -12.81
N ALA A 155 -20.19 1.20 -11.72
CA ALA A 155 -20.37 2.65 -11.75
C ALA A 155 -19.38 3.35 -10.81
N ARG A 156 -19.28 4.67 -10.97
CA ARG A 156 -18.39 5.51 -10.18
C ARG A 156 -18.98 6.87 -9.86
N LEU A 157 -18.73 7.36 -8.65
CA LEU A 157 -18.96 8.76 -8.28
C LEU A 157 -17.74 9.57 -8.72
N SER A 158 -17.91 10.50 -9.66
CA SER A 158 -16.79 11.30 -10.17
C SER A 158 -16.69 12.62 -9.43
N LEU A 159 -15.63 12.78 -8.63
CA LEU A 159 -15.36 13.98 -7.86
C LEU A 159 -14.83 15.12 -8.76
N PRO A 160 -15.38 16.34 -8.66
CA PRO A 160 -14.77 17.53 -9.23
C PRO A 160 -13.66 18.08 -8.32
N SER A 161 -12.77 18.91 -8.88
CA SER A 161 -11.77 19.63 -8.09
C SER A 161 -12.42 20.53 -7.03
N TYR A 162 -11.67 20.87 -5.99
CA TYR A 162 -12.11 21.74 -4.89
C TYR A 162 -13.37 21.21 -4.19
N THR A 163 -13.31 19.95 -3.75
CA THR A 163 -14.45 19.25 -3.15
C THR A 163 -14.05 18.63 -1.83
N VAL A 164 -14.84 18.89 -0.79
CA VAL A 164 -14.88 18.04 0.41
C VAL A 164 -16.05 17.08 0.24
N LEU A 165 -15.82 15.77 0.28
CA LEU A 165 -16.89 14.76 0.33
C LEU A 165 -16.81 14.02 1.67
N ASN A 166 -17.74 14.30 2.57
CA ASN A 166 -17.85 13.60 3.85
C ASN A 166 -18.96 12.56 3.79
N VAL A 167 -18.64 11.27 3.92
CA VAL A 167 -19.60 10.17 3.83
C VAL A 167 -19.79 9.54 5.20
N CYS A 168 -20.87 9.96 5.87
CA CYS A 168 -21.26 9.52 7.21
C CYS A 168 -22.27 8.37 7.16
N GLY A 169 -21.98 7.39 6.30
CA GLY A 169 -22.75 6.18 6.11
C GLY A 169 -21.96 5.19 5.28
N THR A 170 -22.56 4.05 4.95
CA THR A 170 -21.86 2.97 4.24
C THR A 170 -22.17 2.95 2.73
N ILE A 171 -21.08 3.08 1.99
CA ILE A 171 -20.67 2.52 0.70
C ILE A 171 -20.92 1.05 0.37
N GLN A 172 -22.14 0.48 0.36
CA GLN A 172 -22.26 -0.96 0.01
C GLN A 172 -22.14 -1.18 -1.51
N VAL A 173 -21.00 -1.65 -1.97
CA VAL A 173 -20.76 -1.95 -3.39
C VAL A 173 -21.24 -3.35 -3.74
N THR A 174 -21.92 -3.51 -4.87
CA THR A 174 -22.48 -4.79 -5.33
C THR A 174 -22.22 -5.06 -6.80
N GLY A 175 -22.11 -6.33 -7.16
CA GLY A 175 -21.90 -6.76 -8.54
C GLY A 175 -20.41 -6.74 -8.92
N SER A 176 -20.14 -6.65 -10.23
CA SER A 176 -18.80 -6.61 -10.80
C SER A 176 -18.61 -5.38 -11.70
N GLY A 177 -17.36 -5.00 -11.92
CA GLY A 177 -16.96 -3.88 -12.78
C GLY A 177 -15.66 -4.19 -13.51
N ALA A 178 -15.29 -3.33 -14.46
CA ALA A 178 -14.04 -3.41 -15.21
C ALA A 178 -13.51 -2.00 -15.51
N GLY A 179 -12.20 -1.89 -15.78
CA GLY A 179 -11.55 -0.61 -16.07
C GLY A 179 -11.46 0.31 -14.85
N ASP A 180 -11.62 1.62 -15.05
CA ASP A 180 -11.48 2.63 -14.00
C ASP A 180 -12.78 2.84 -13.20
N MET A 181 -13.25 1.80 -12.51
CA MET A 181 -14.48 1.85 -11.69
C MET A 181 -14.19 1.78 -10.18
N ALA A 182 -14.71 2.77 -9.46
CA ALA A 182 -14.63 2.87 -8.01
C ALA A 182 -15.85 3.65 -7.49
N PRO A 183 -16.45 3.29 -6.34
CA PRO A 183 -17.54 4.07 -5.77
C PRO A 183 -17.12 5.51 -5.42
N ILE A 184 -15.81 5.76 -5.24
CA ILE A 184 -15.23 7.11 -5.21
C ILE A 184 -14.08 7.19 -6.22
N TYR A 185 -14.22 8.09 -7.18
CA TYR A 185 -13.28 8.24 -8.28
C TYR A 185 -12.94 9.70 -8.57
N ALA A 186 -11.69 9.98 -8.90
CA ALA A 186 -11.29 11.24 -9.52
C ALA A 186 -10.19 11.01 -10.56
N ARG A 187 -10.25 11.78 -11.65
CA ARG A 187 -9.20 11.81 -12.67
C ARG A 187 -8.82 13.22 -13.10
N GLY A 188 -7.53 13.56 -13.02
CA GLY A 188 -7.04 14.89 -13.43
C GLY A 188 -7.70 16.01 -12.62
N ARG A 189 -7.75 15.86 -11.30
CA ARG A 189 -8.42 16.79 -10.37
C ARG A 189 -7.46 17.26 -9.30
N THR A 190 -7.84 18.33 -8.61
CA THR A 190 -7.03 18.92 -7.54
C THR A 190 -7.90 19.31 -6.36
N ASP A 191 -7.30 19.39 -5.18
CA ASP A 191 -7.90 19.94 -3.96
C ASP A 191 -9.15 19.15 -3.54
N ILE A 192 -8.99 17.84 -3.41
CA ILE A 192 -10.02 16.92 -2.96
C ILE A 192 -9.75 16.53 -1.51
N GLU A 193 -10.78 16.50 -0.71
CA GLU A 193 -10.72 16.04 0.68
C GLU A 193 -11.88 15.10 0.99
N ILE A 194 -11.57 13.99 1.63
CA ILE A 194 -12.55 12.99 2.05
C ILE A 194 -12.30 12.73 3.54
N PRO A 195 -12.99 13.47 4.43
CA PRO A 195 -12.76 13.35 5.86
C PRO A 195 -13.17 11.98 6.39
N ASN A 196 -14.34 11.47 6.01
CA ASN A 196 -14.80 10.15 6.42
C ASN A 196 -15.40 9.40 5.24
N VAL A 197 -15.10 8.10 5.16
CA VAL A 197 -15.82 7.18 4.29
C VAL A 197 -15.76 5.75 4.82
N THR A 198 -16.89 5.05 4.74
CA THR A 198 -16.96 3.60 4.92
C THR A 198 -17.43 2.92 3.64
N ILE A 199 -16.69 1.93 3.14
CA ILE A 199 -17.02 1.15 1.94
C ILE A 199 -17.02 -0.34 2.28
N SER A 200 -18.02 -1.06 1.75
CA SER A 200 -18.14 -2.51 1.91
C SER A 200 -18.53 -3.21 0.61
N GLY A 201 -18.46 -4.54 0.60
CA GLY A 201 -18.89 -5.36 -0.55
C GLY A 201 -17.80 -5.66 -1.55
N THR A 202 -18.13 -5.62 -2.84
CA THR A 202 -17.28 -6.14 -3.93
C THR A 202 -16.84 -5.06 -4.93
N PRO A 203 -16.11 -4.01 -4.51
CA PRO A 203 -15.56 -3.06 -5.45
C PRO A 203 -14.47 -3.69 -6.33
N LEU A 204 -14.22 -3.06 -7.49
CA LEU A 204 -13.00 -3.29 -8.26
C LEU A 204 -11.82 -2.52 -7.64
N TYR A 205 -12.02 -1.22 -7.45
CA TYR A 205 -11.24 -0.36 -6.55
C TYR A 205 -12.23 0.25 -5.55
N ALA A 206 -11.92 0.27 -4.25
CA ALA A 206 -12.79 0.97 -3.30
C ALA A 206 -12.66 2.49 -3.49
N MET A 207 -11.45 2.99 -3.71
CA MET A 207 -11.20 4.39 -4.04
C MET A 207 -10.11 4.47 -5.11
N PHE A 208 -10.32 5.29 -6.13
CA PHE A 208 -9.35 5.43 -7.22
C PHE A 208 -9.14 6.88 -7.66
N PHE A 209 -7.91 7.36 -7.47
CA PHE A 209 -7.45 8.71 -7.80
C PHE A 209 -6.34 8.64 -8.85
N ARG A 210 -6.68 8.98 -10.09
CA ARG A 210 -5.73 9.00 -11.20
C ARG A 210 -5.36 10.43 -11.56
N ASP A 211 -4.08 10.74 -11.65
CA ASP A 211 -3.58 12.08 -11.99
C ASP A 211 -4.12 13.19 -11.07
N VAL A 212 -4.33 12.89 -9.78
CA VAL A 212 -4.84 13.86 -8.79
C VAL A 212 -3.69 14.56 -8.06
N GLU A 213 -3.86 15.83 -7.72
CA GLU A 213 -2.93 16.58 -6.85
C GLU A 213 -3.69 17.15 -5.63
N ASN A 214 -3.00 17.41 -4.52
CA ASN A 214 -3.59 17.97 -3.30
C ASN A 214 -4.80 17.13 -2.80
N LEU A 215 -4.56 15.84 -2.53
CA LEU A 215 -5.56 14.91 -2.02
C LEU A 215 -5.39 14.73 -0.52
N ARG A 216 -6.47 14.87 0.24
CA ARG A 216 -6.50 14.50 1.67
C ARG A 216 -7.56 13.44 1.93
N LEU A 217 -7.15 12.32 2.53
CA LEU A 217 -8.04 11.29 3.05
C LEU A 217 -7.91 11.31 4.58
N GLY A 218 -9.02 11.50 5.30
CA GLY A 218 -9.04 11.44 6.77
C GLY A 218 -9.16 10.00 7.24
N HIS A 219 -10.34 9.62 7.69
CA HIS A 219 -10.68 8.27 8.12
C HIS A 219 -11.34 7.44 7.01
N VAL A 220 -10.64 6.42 6.53
CA VAL A 220 -11.13 5.47 5.51
C VAL A 220 -11.31 4.08 6.13
N GLU A 221 -12.53 3.56 6.08
CA GLU A 221 -12.88 2.22 6.55
C GLU A 221 -13.33 1.36 5.37
N LEU A 222 -12.57 0.31 5.04
CA LEU A 222 -12.88 -0.63 3.97
C LEU A 222 -13.12 -2.03 4.55
N ARG A 223 -14.35 -2.53 4.39
CA ARG A 223 -14.75 -3.91 4.77
C ARG A 223 -15.31 -4.63 3.55
N VAL A 224 -14.39 -5.04 2.69
CA VAL A 224 -14.70 -5.55 1.35
C VAL A 224 -14.41 -7.04 1.26
N SER A 225 -14.82 -7.67 0.16
CA SER A 225 -14.56 -9.09 -0.11
C SER A 225 -13.90 -9.33 -1.47
N SER A 226 -13.49 -8.26 -2.15
CA SER A 226 -12.75 -8.29 -3.42
C SER A 226 -12.11 -6.94 -3.71
N GLY A 227 -11.30 -6.89 -4.77
CA GLY A 227 -10.76 -5.67 -5.34
C GLY A 227 -9.53 -5.13 -4.62
N LEU A 228 -9.09 -3.96 -5.07
CA LEU A 228 -8.05 -3.14 -4.46
C LEU A 228 -8.72 -2.08 -3.57
N GLY A 229 -8.13 -1.76 -2.42
CA GLY A 229 -8.63 -0.72 -1.53
C GLY A 229 -8.50 0.67 -2.15
N ILE A 230 -7.37 1.34 -1.90
CA ILE A 230 -7.09 2.69 -2.40
C ILE A 230 -5.97 2.64 -3.45
N ARG A 231 -6.26 3.13 -4.65
CA ARG A 231 -5.26 3.33 -5.71
C ARG A 231 -5.06 4.81 -5.97
N ILE A 232 -3.81 5.26 -5.94
CA ILE A 232 -3.42 6.62 -6.34
C ILE A 232 -2.31 6.49 -7.38
N ASP A 233 -2.51 6.99 -8.60
CA ASP A 233 -1.50 6.86 -9.64
C ASP A 233 -1.43 8.03 -10.63
N ASN A 234 -0.33 8.08 -11.41
CA ASN A 234 -0.15 9.01 -12.52
C ASN A 234 -0.35 8.37 -13.90
N HIS A 235 -1.10 7.26 -13.99
CA HIS A 235 -1.21 6.44 -15.21
C HIS A 235 -2.05 7.06 -16.33
N GLY A 236 -2.71 8.19 -16.10
CA GLY A 236 -3.38 8.91 -17.17
C GLY A 236 -2.53 10.02 -17.80
N ARG A 237 -1.32 10.27 -17.29
CA ARG A 237 -0.36 11.22 -17.89
C ARG A 237 0.36 10.61 -19.09
N SER A 238 0.60 11.43 -20.11
CA SER A 238 1.43 11.05 -21.27
C SER A 238 2.90 10.90 -20.92
N ASP A 239 3.36 11.66 -19.92
CA ASP A 239 4.71 11.60 -19.38
C ASP A 239 4.64 11.04 -17.95
N ARG A 240 5.05 9.78 -17.80
CA ARG A 240 5.00 9.04 -16.53
C ARG A 240 6.09 9.46 -15.55
N THR A 241 7.06 10.26 -15.98
CA THR A 241 8.06 10.86 -15.08
C THR A 241 7.46 11.99 -14.24
N GLN A 242 6.32 12.55 -14.67
CA GLN A 242 5.57 13.54 -13.90
C GLN A 242 4.70 12.82 -12.86
N LYS A 243 5.20 12.75 -11.64
CA LYS A 243 4.47 12.15 -10.50
C LYS A 243 3.28 13.03 -10.10
N VAL A 244 2.24 12.40 -9.55
CA VAL A 244 1.22 13.13 -8.77
C VAL A 244 1.80 13.54 -7.43
N LYS A 245 1.27 14.61 -6.80
CA LYS A 245 1.90 15.19 -5.62
C LYS A 245 0.97 15.72 -4.55
N ASN A 246 1.52 15.89 -3.34
CA ASN A 246 0.86 16.41 -2.16
C ASN A 246 -0.36 15.56 -1.80
N ILE A 247 -0.07 14.34 -1.35
CA ILE A 247 -1.06 13.32 -0.98
C ILE A 247 -0.94 13.08 0.52
N ASP A 248 -2.03 13.27 1.25
CA ASP A 248 -2.13 13.10 2.69
C ASP A 248 -3.21 12.06 3.01
N ILE A 249 -2.84 10.99 3.71
CA ILE A 249 -3.73 9.91 4.13
C ILE A 249 -3.57 9.75 5.64
N ASP A 250 -4.57 10.12 6.42
CA ASP A 250 -4.46 10.05 7.88
C ASP A 250 -4.60 8.60 8.36
N HIS A 251 -5.74 7.97 8.07
CA HIS A 251 -6.03 6.62 8.56
C HIS A 251 -6.76 5.76 7.52
N VAL A 252 -6.26 4.55 7.32
CA VAL A 252 -6.93 3.52 6.54
C VAL A 252 -7.03 2.24 7.34
N TYR A 253 -8.25 1.75 7.56
CA TYR A 253 -8.50 0.35 7.88
C TYR A 253 -9.01 -0.35 6.63
N ALA A 254 -8.36 -1.45 6.24
CA ALA A 254 -8.75 -2.23 5.08
C ALA A 254 -8.76 -3.72 5.37
N GLU A 255 -9.93 -4.32 5.19
CA GLU A 255 -10.16 -5.75 5.41
C GLU A 255 -10.75 -6.41 4.16
N GLY A 256 -10.17 -7.55 3.78
CA GLY A 256 -10.73 -8.46 2.77
C GLY A 256 -10.59 -8.00 1.32
N THR A 257 -9.68 -7.06 1.01
CA THR A 257 -9.29 -6.77 -0.37
C THR A 257 -8.70 -8.03 -1.01
N SER A 258 -9.02 -8.32 -2.27
CA SER A 258 -8.36 -9.43 -2.99
C SER A 258 -7.02 -9.02 -3.60
N SER A 259 -6.70 -7.72 -3.58
CA SER A 259 -5.44 -7.10 -3.98
C SER A 259 -4.89 -6.26 -2.81
N HIS A 260 -4.18 -5.17 -3.09
CA HIS A 260 -3.59 -4.27 -2.10
C HIS A 260 -4.65 -3.52 -1.26
N ALA A 261 -4.34 -3.23 0.00
CA ALA A 261 -5.12 -2.29 0.79
C ALA A 261 -4.88 -0.84 0.34
N VAL A 262 -3.62 -0.42 0.24
CA VAL A 262 -3.24 0.88 -0.32
C VAL A 262 -2.10 0.69 -1.31
N GLU A 263 -2.24 1.29 -2.50
CA GLU A 263 -1.20 1.35 -3.50
C GLU A 263 -1.04 2.76 -4.08
N THR A 264 0.19 3.25 -4.05
CA THR A 264 0.62 4.45 -4.76
C THR A 264 1.49 4.07 -5.95
N TYR A 265 1.27 4.64 -7.13
CA TYR A 265 2.12 4.41 -8.31
C TYR A 265 2.44 5.71 -9.05
N GLY A 266 3.68 6.21 -8.88
CA GLY A 266 4.15 7.44 -9.50
C GLY A 266 3.71 8.66 -8.69
N VAL A 267 3.99 8.62 -7.39
CA VAL A 267 3.60 9.64 -6.41
C VAL A 267 4.84 10.29 -5.81
N ASP A 268 4.79 11.60 -5.61
CA ASP A 268 5.80 12.40 -4.93
C ASP A 268 5.13 13.14 -3.77
N ASP A 269 5.82 13.39 -2.65
CA ASP A 269 5.26 14.13 -1.52
C ASP A 269 3.99 13.46 -0.94
N LEU A 270 4.23 12.32 -0.27
CA LEU A 270 3.20 11.46 0.34
C LEU A 270 3.34 11.47 1.86
N ARG A 271 2.25 11.73 2.57
CA ARG A 271 2.12 11.51 4.01
C ARG A 271 1.08 10.43 4.28
N ILE A 272 1.42 9.45 5.12
CA ILE A 272 0.49 8.44 5.61
C ILE A 272 0.61 8.37 7.13
N GLY A 273 -0.49 8.56 7.86
CA GLY A 273 -0.53 8.32 9.30
C GLY A 273 -0.49 6.83 9.61
N THR A 274 -1.58 6.11 9.33
CA THR A 274 -1.69 4.67 9.63
C THR A 274 -2.40 3.90 8.52
N VAL A 275 -1.86 2.73 8.18
CA VAL A 275 -2.53 1.69 7.39
C VAL A 275 -2.68 0.42 8.24
N ILE A 276 -3.92 0.04 8.52
CA ILE A 276 -4.29 -1.22 9.16
C ILE A 276 -4.85 -2.15 8.09
N ALA A 277 -4.09 -3.18 7.73
CA ALA A 277 -4.46 -4.17 6.72
C ALA A 277 -4.81 -5.51 7.37
N ARG A 278 -5.95 -6.09 7.01
CA ARG A 278 -6.42 -7.39 7.51
C ARG A 278 -6.84 -8.28 6.35
N ASN A 279 -6.19 -9.44 6.22
CA ASN A 279 -6.54 -10.44 5.21
C ASN A 279 -6.58 -9.87 3.79
N THR A 280 -5.60 -9.04 3.44
CA THR A 280 -5.46 -8.48 2.09
C THR A 280 -4.79 -9.50 1.17
N GLY A 281 -5.30 -9.66 -0.04
CA GLY A 281 -4.78 -10.65 -1.00
C GLY A 281 -3.35 -10.38 -1.44
N GLU A 282 -2.93 -9.11 -1.46
CA GLU A 282 -1.55 -8.70 -1.79
C GLU A 282 -0.96 -7.85 -0.67
N CYS A 283 -0.56 -6.60 -0.91
CA CYS A 283 0.11 -5.79 0.11
C CYS A 283 -0.85 -5.12 1.09
N GLY A 284 -0.36 -4.87 2.31
CA GLY A 284 -0.98 -3.86 3.17
C GLY A 284 -0.76 -2.47 2.58
N LEU A 285 0.50 -2.09 2.42
CA LEU A 285 0.92 -0.87 1.73
C LEU A 285 1.94 -1.19 0.64
N LEU A 286 1.68 -0.74 -0.59
CA LEU A 286 2.61 -0.77 -1.71
C LEU A 286 2.97 0.65 -2.15
N LEU A 287 4.24 1.00 -1.99
CA LEU A 287 4.85 2.19 -2.57
C LEU A 287 5.53 1.82 -3.90
N ASN A 288 4.89 2.18 -5.00
CA ASN A 288 5.34 1.86 -6.35
C ASN A 288 5.80 3.16 -7.03
N ASP A 289 7.06 3.24 -7.48
CA ASP A 289 7.65 4.47 -8.03
C ASP A 289 7.27 5.73 -7.19
N THR A 290 7.33 5.61 -5.87
CA THR A 290 6.95 6.68 -4.94
C THR A 290 8.21 7.34 -4.37
N THR A 291 8.23 8.67 -4.25
CA THR A 291 9.36 9.45 -3.71
C THR A 291 8.87 10.45 -2.67
N ASN A 292 9.77 10.88 -1.78
CA ASN A 292 9.48 11.88 -0.75
C ASN A 292 8.24 11.49 0.09
N ALA A 293 8.35 10.38 0.83
CA ALA A 293 7.24 9.81 1.59
C ALA A 293 7.54 9.71 3.08
N ASP A 294 6.54 10.03 3.90
CA ASP A 294 6.55 9.87 5.36
C ASP A 294 5.35 8.99 5.75
N VAL A 295 5.63 7.83 6.32
CA VAL A 295 4.64 6.84 6.75
C VAL A 295 4.79 6.62 8.25
N GLY A 296 3.73 6.80 9.03
CA GLY A 296 3.72 6.48 10.45
C GLY A 296 3.75 4.99 10.67
N THR A 297 2.62 4.31 10.50
CA THR A 297 2.48 2.88 10.82
C THR A 297 1.86 2.06 9.69
N VAL A 298 2.47 0.92 9.39
CA VAL A 298 1.85 -0.17 8.63
C VAL A 298 1.63 -1.35 9.58
N ASP A 299 0.38 -1.62 9.93
CA ASP A 299 -0.02 -2.78 10.73
C ASP A 299 -0.78 -3.77 9.84
N ALA A 300 -0.17 -4.91 9.53
CA ALA A 300 -0.77 -5.92 8.68
C ALA A 300 -0.86 -7.30 9.33
N VAL A 301 -2.03 -7.91 9.20
CA VAL A 301 -2.27 -9.31 9.57
C VAL A 301 -2.72 -10.07 8.33
N ASN A 302 -2.03 -11.16 8.00
CA ASN A 302 -2.31 -12.04 6.86
C ASN A 302 -2.23 -11.38 5.47
N ALA A 303 -1.59 -10.23 5.34
CA ALA A 303 -1.37 -9.58 4.05
C ALA A 303 -0.51 -10.45 3.13
N GLY A 304 -0.99 -10.75 1.94
CA GLY A 304 -0.24 -11.44 0.89
C GLY A 304 -0.03 -12.93 1.16
N THR A 305 -0.88 -13.55 1.97
CA THR A 305 -0.78 -14.97 2.33
C THR A 305 -0.70 -15.86 1.09
N GLY A 306 0.33 -16.71 1.01
CA GLY A 306 0.55 -17.61 -0.12
C GLY A 306 1.02 -16.93 -1.41
N THR A 307 1.41 -15.64 -1.34
CA THR A 307 1.87 -14.86 -2.51
C THR A 307 3.32 -14.37 -2.34
N GLY A 308 3.81 -13.63 -3.35
CA GLY A 308 5.10 -12.91 -3.29
C GLY A 308 5.04 -11.51 -2.66
N TYR A 309 3.89 -11.08 -2.12
CA TYR A 309 3.67 -9.75 -1.57
C TYR A 309 3.97 -9.66 -0.07
N ALA A 310 3.80 -8.46 0.51
CA ALA A 310 4.28 -8.13 1.85
C ALA A 310 3.29 -7.23 2.61
N ALA A 311 3.42 -7.17 3.93
CA ALA A 311 2.76 -6.13 4.73
C ALA A 311 3.11 -4.73 4.19
N PHE A 312 4.41 -4.47 4.00
CA PHE A 312 4.94 -3.25 3.40
C PHE A 312 5.86 -3.58 2.22
N ARG A 313 5.59 -2.98 1.06
CA ARG A 313 6.36 -3.22 -0.17
C ARG A 313 6.80 -1.92 -0.84
N LEU A 314 8.05 -1.89 -1.32
CA LEU A 314 8.58 -0.90 -2.26
C LEU A 314 8.86 -1.56 -3.61
N ALA A 315 8.44 -0.93 -4.71
CA ALA A 315 8.63 -1.45 -6.06
C ALA A 315 8.91 -0.37 -7.11
N ASN A 316 9.49 -0.81 -8.23
CA ASN A 316 9.73 -0.05 -9.45
C ASN A 316 10.38 1.31 -9.21
N ARG A 317 11.60 1.30 -8.65
CA ARG A 317 12.38 2.51 -8.36
C ARG A 317 11.76 3.46 -7.35
N ALA A 318 10.92 2.97 -6.45
CA ALA A 318 10.50 3.75 -5.29
C ALA A 318 11.74 4.25 -4.53
N GLY A 319 11.71 5.53 -4.13
CA GLY A 319 12.80 6.25 -3.46
C GLY A 319 13.90 6.80 -4.38
N ARG A 320 13.91 6.45 -5.67
CA ARG A 320 14.94 6.95 -6.60
C ARG A 320 14.73 8.43 -6.93
N ILE A 321 15.76 9.26 -6.70
CA ILE A 321 15.81 10.67 -7.15
C ILE A 321 16.99 10.84 -8.10
N GLY A 322 16.70 11.26 -9.33
CA GLY A 322 17.72 11.33 -10.39
C GLY A 322 18.33 9.97 -10.65
N SER A 323 19.64 9.84 -10.46
CA SER A 323 20.37 8.58 -10.62
C SER A 323 20.64 7.83 -9.31
N GLY A 324 20.29 8.40 -8.17
CA GLY A 324 20.63 7.86 -6.84
C GLY A 324 19.43 7.57 -5.96
N TYR A 325 19.73 7.12 -4.74
CA TYR A 325 18.75 6.76 -3.71
C TYR A 325 19.04 7.54 -2.43
N PRO A 326 18.99 8.88 -2.43
CA PRO A 326 19.06 9.61 -1.16
C PRO A 326 17.93 9.15 -0.26
N THR A 327 18.15 9.12 1.05
CA THR A 327 17.06 8.80 1.99
C THR A 327 15.96 9.84 1.87
N ASN A 328 14.80 9.43 1.36
CA ASN A 328 13.64 10.27 1.10
C ASN A 328 12.32 9.56 1.40
N ILE A 329 12.36 8.30 1.84
CA ILE A 329 11.22 7.57 2.38
C ILE A 329 11.52 7.26 3.84
N HIS A 330 10.61 7.66 4.71
CA HIS A 330 10.66 7.39 6.13
C HIS A 330 9.44 6.56 6.53
N VAL A 331 9.65 5.50 7.32
CA VAL A 331 8.59 4.65 7.85
C VAL A 331 8.81 4.45 9.34
N GLY A 332 7.91 4.97 10.17
CA GLY A 332 8.03 4.86 11.62
C GLY A 332 7.96 3.41 12.09
N GLN A 333 6.92 2.68 11.71
CA GLN A 333 6.71 1.31 12.17
C GLN A 333 6.10 0.37 11.14
N VAL A 334 6.65 -0.84 11.05
CA VAL A 334 6.02 -1.97 10.34
C VAL A 334 5.74 -3.11 11.30
N ILE A 335 4.46 -3.45 11.46
CA ILE A 335 3.98 -4.60 12.20
C ILE A 335 3.42 -5.61 11.20
N ALA A 336 3.93 -6.83 11.23
CA ALA A 336 3.45 -7.92 10.37
C ALA A 336 3.19 -9.19 11.19
N ARG A 337 2.03 -9.80 10.98
CA ARG A 337 1.64 -11.10 11.56
C ARG A 337 1.12 -12.03 10.48
N GLY A 338 1.70 -13.21 10.34
CA GLY A 338 1.28 -14.12 9.28
C GLY A 338 1.60 -13.57 7.88
N GLY A 339 0.77 -13.91 6.89
CA GLY A 339 0.86 -13.30 5.56
C GLY A 339 1.97 -13.85 4.68
N GLY A 340 2.33 -13.09 3.65
CA GLY A 340 3.41 -13.41 2.72
C GLY A 340 4.76 -13.06 3.33
N ARG A 341 5.14 -11.77 3.25
CA ARG A 341 6.38 -11.19 3.82
C ARG A 341 6.02 -10.07 4.77
N GLY A 342 6.95 -9.69 5.65
CA GLY A 342 6.82 -8.45 6.42
C GLY A 342 7.18 -7.25 5.55
N ILE A 343 8.46 -7.12 5.21
CA ILE A 343 8.98 -6.04 4.36
C ILE A 343 9.52 -6.62 3.06
N PHE A 344 9.16 -6.00 1.93
CA PHE A 344 9.70 -6.38 0.63
C PHE A 344 10.12 -5.16 -0.18
N CYS A 345 11.41 -5.01 -0.44
CA CYS A 345 11.92 -4.04 -1.40
C CYS A 345 12.36 -4.78 -2.67
N VAL A 346 11.99 -4.25 -3.85
CA VAL A 346 12.35 -4.86 -5.13
C VAL A 346 12.45 -3.88 -6.29
N SER A 347 13.09 -4.32 -7.38
CA SER A 347 13.11 -3.62 -8.68
C SER A 347 13.78 -2.25 -8.61
N GLU A 348 15.04 -2.25 -8.13
CA GLU A 348 15.85 -1.05 -7.97
C GLU A 348 15.18 0.00 -7.08
N SER A 349 14.50 -0.43 -6.01
CA SER A 349 13.91 0.50 -5.05
C SER A 349 14.85 0.75 -3.87
N GLY A 350 14.63 1.81 -3.11
CA GLY A 350 15.62 2.23 -2.12
C GLY A 350 15.30 3.53 -1.40
N GLY A 351 16.34 4.16 -0.86
CA GLY A 351 16.23 5.50 -0.23
C GLY A 351 15.30 5.51 0.98
N VAL A 352 15.21 4.39 1.69
CA VAL A 352 14.20 4.17 2.74
C VAL A 352 14.84 3.86 4.09
N THR A 353 14.32 4.49 5.13
CA THR A 353 14.57 4.13 6.52
C THR A 353 13.29 3.65 7.17
N VAL A 354 13.37 2.52 7.88
CA VAL A 354 12.29 1.98 8.72
C VAL A 354 12.78 1.96 10.17
N ASP A 355 12.15 2.70 11.07
CA ASP A 355 12.67 2.90 12.43
C ASP A 355 12.41 1.69 13.31
N HIS A 356 11.15 1.23 13.34
CA HIS A 356 10.70 0.12 14.15
C HIS A 356 10.12 -1.01 13.31
N ILE A 357 10.49 -2.25 13.63
CA ILE A 357 9.83 -3.42 13.05
C ILE A 357 9.41 -4.43 14.11
N ASP A 358 8.25 -5.04 13.90
CA ASP A 358 7.77 -6.17 14.68
C ASP A 358 7.12 -7.17 13.71
N ILE A 359 7.89 -8.17 13.30
CA ILE A 359 7.51 -9.13 12.25
C ILE A 359 7.48 -10.54 12.85
N ALA A 360 6.37 -11.24 12.68
CA ALA A 360 6.25 -12.62 13.12
C ALA A 360 5.41 -13.49 12.18
N ASP A 361 5.79 -14.77 12.10
CA ASP A 361 5.01 -15.84 11.47
C ASP A 361 4.72 -15.65 9.96
N THR A 362 5.58 -14.93 9.23
CA THR A 362 5.41 -14.76 7.78
C THR A 362 5.52 -16.10 7.05
N GLY A 363 4.68 -16.32 6.03
CA GLY A 363 4.69 -17.57 5.24
C GLY A 363 5.88 -17.69 4.28
N SER A 364 6.55 -16.58 3.99
CA SER A 364 7.80 -16.50 3.23
C SER A 364 8.81 -15.61 3.98
N ASN A 365 9.85 -15.10 3.30
CA ASN A 365 10.87 -14.23 3.91
C ASN A 365 10.23 -13.18 4.81
N SER A 366 10.68 -13.09 6.06
CA SER A 366 10.25 -12.03 6.98
C SER A 366 10.58 -10.66 6.38
N ILE A 367 11.79 -10.54 5.82
CA ILE A 367 12.25 -9.37 5.09
C ILE A 367 12.97 -9.85 3.83
N LEU A 368 12.61 -9.29 2.67
CA LEU A 368 13.34 -9.51 1.42
C LEU A 368 13.75 -8.16 0.84
N LEU A 369 15.05 -7.95 0.65
CA LEU A 369 15.59 -6.80 -0.07
C LEU A 369 16.28 -7.33 -1.34
N GLU A 370 15.60 -7.23 -2.48
CA GLU A 370 16.05 -7.80 -3.76
C GLU A 370 16.33 -6.70 -4.79
N ASN A 371 17.59 -6.49 -5.15
CA ASN A 371 18.04 -5.35 -5.96
C ASN A 371 17.60 -4.01 -5.33
N CYS A 372 17.98 -3.79 -4.07
CA CYS A 372 17.63 -2.60 -3.30
C CYS A 372 18.83 -1.76 -2.93
N HIS A 373 18.63 -0.44 -2.78
CA HIS A 373 19.73 0.52 -2.64
C HIS A 373 19.49 1.53 -1.51
N ASN A 374 20.49 1.79 -0.67
CA ASN A 374 20.37 2.72 0.47
C ASN A 374 19.13 2.43 1.33
N VAL A 375 19.12 1.25 1.96
CA VAL A 375 18.01 0.78 2.80
C VAL A 375 18.50 0.62 4.23
N ASN A 376 17.81 1.25 5.18
CA ASN A 376 18.08 1.11 6.61
C ASN A 376 16.86 0.50 7.31
N ILE A 377 17.02 -0.70 7.88
CA ILE A 377 15.96 -1.43 8.56
C ILE A 377 16.23 -1.48 10.06
N ALA A 378 15.17 -1.18 10.83
CA ALA A 378 15.17 -1.11 12.28
C ALA A 378 16.20 -0.11 12.80
N ALA A 379 16.14 1.11 12.25
CA ALA A 379 17.04 2.20 12.61
C ALA A 379 17.05 2.49 14.11
N GLU A 380 15.94 2.23 14.79
CA GLU A 380 15.82 2.38 16.25
C GLU A 380 15.74 1.03 16.96
N SER A 381 14.85 0.12 16.54
CA SER A 381 14.71 -1.20 17.17
C SER A 381 13.81 -2.14 16.39
N GLY A 382 13.92 -3.44 16.66
CA GLY A 382 12.87 -4.34 16.22
C GLY A 382 13.02 -5.80 16.61
N THR A 383 12.00 -6.58 16.24
CA THR A 383 11.98 -8.02 16.42
C THR A 383 11.53 -8.73 15.15
N VAL A 384 12.20 -9.83 14.85
CA VAL A 384 11.77 -10.80 13.84
C VAL A 384 11.69 -12.17 14.50
N THR A 385 10.49 -12.76 14.55
CA THR A 385 10.25 -14.02 15.27
C THR A 385 9.54 -15.04 14.39
N ARG A 386 10.19 -16.17 14.13
CA ARG A 386 9.71 -17.23 13.23
C ARG A 386 9.46 -16.67 11.81
N GLY A 387 8.84 -17.48 10.96
CA GLY A 387 8.62 -17.16 9.55
C GLY A 387 9.84 -17.47 8.69
N GLY A 388 9.90 -16.88 7.49
CA GLY A 388 11.05 -17.02 6.60
C GLY A 388 12.17 -16.03 6.93
N ASP A 389 13.24 -16.10 6.15
CA ASP A 389 14.49 -15.39 6.42
C ASP A 389 14.39 -13.87 6.35
N ILE A 390 15.35 -13.19 6.99
CA ILE A 390 15.80 -11.86 6.62
C ILE A 390 16.82 -12.04 5.50
N ARG A 391 16.47 -11.64 4.27
CA ARG A 391 17.27 -11.96 3.09
C ARG A 391 17.62 -10.74 2.25
N LEU A 392 18.92 -10.55 2.00
CA LEU A 392 19.41 -9.72 0.91
C LEU A 392 19.62 -10.60 -0.34
N ALA A 393 19.13 -10.13 -1.47
CA ALA A 393 19.14 -10.87 -2.71
C ALA A 393 19.32 -9.95 -3.92
N ALA A 394 19.53 -10.55 -5.08
CA ALA A 394 19.49 -9.89 -6.36
C ALA A 394 19.15 -10.88 -7.47
N ARG A 395 18.38 -10.43 -8.45
CA ARG A 395 18.26 -11.06 -9.78
C ARG A 395 19.18 -10.35 -10.77
N SER A 396 19.63 -11.09 -11.78
CA SER A 396 20.60 -10.61 -12.79
C SER A 396 20.07 -9.51 -13.71
N SER A 397 18.75 -9.29 -13.75
CA SER A 397 18.13 -8.23 -14.57
C SER A 397 18.31 -6.82 -14.00
N PHE A 398 18.85 -6.68 -12.79
CA PHE A 398 19.08 -5.40 -12.14
C PHE A 398 20.43 -5.40 -11.41
N ALA A 399 20.92 -4.20 -11.07
CA ALA A 399 22.10 -4.06 -10.22
C ALA A 399 21.91 -4.79 -8.88
N ASN A 400 22.98 -5.39 -8.36
CA ASN A 400 22.94 -6.07 -7.07
C ASN A 400 22.52 -5.10 -5.96
N SER A 401 21.91 -5.63 -4.89
CA SER A 401 21.57 -4.83 -3.72
C SER A 401 22.82 -4.15 -3.15
N SER A 402 22.70 -2.89 -2.74
CA SER A 402 23.81 -2.11 -2.21
C SER A 402 23.42 -1.16 -1.07
N ASP A 403 24.39 -0.82 -0.23
CA ASP A 403 24.25 0.21 0.82
C ASP A 403 23.09 -0.13 1.77
N ILE A 404 23.13 -1.32 2.36
CA ILE A 404 22.04 -1.83 3.20
C ILE A 404 22.51 -1.95 4.64
N THR A 405 21.77 -1.37 5.57
CA THR A 405 21.96 -1.56 7.01
C THR A 405 20.78 -2.31 7.61
N ILE A 406 21.06 -3.43 8.27
CA ILE A 406 20.11 -4.15 9.13
C ILE A 406 20.64 -4.08 10.56
N GLN A 407 19.89 -3.50 11.48
CA GLN A 407 20.42 -3.19 12.82
C GLN A 407 19.39 -3.27 13.95
N ASN A 408 19.87 -3.31 15.19
CA ASN A 408 19.05 -3.23 16.41
C ASN A 408 17.91 -4.28 16.49
N LEU A 409 18.16 -5.50 16.01
CA LEU A 409 17.15 -6.56 15.96
C LEU A 409 17.38 -7.65 17.00
N THR A 410 16.29 -8.10 17.61
CA THR A 410 16.23 -9.45 18.17
C THR A 410 15.61 -10.41 17.15
N ILE A 411 16.39 -11.40 16.70
CA ILE A 411 16.01 -12.36 15.67
C ILE A 411 15.87 -13.73 16.31
N THR A 412 14.65 -14.29 16.28
CA THR A 412 14.33 -15.54 16.98
C THR A 412 13.77 -16.59 16.02
N ASN A 413 14.42 -17.75 15.94
CA ASN A 413 14.02 -18.87 15.06
C ASN A 413 13.89 -18.49 13.57
N THR A 414 14.75 -17.58 13.10
CA THR A 414 14.80 -17.07 11.71
C THR A 414 16.27 -16.94 11.30
N ALA A 415 16.59 -17.06 10.01
CA ALA A 415 17.97 -16.85 9.53
C ALA A 415 18.15 -15.47 8.89
N VAL A 416 19.38 -14.96 8.97
CA VAL A 416 19.89 -13.87 8.14
C VAL A 416 20.65 -14.51 6.98
N ASN A 417 20.37 -14.07 5.74
CA ASN A 417 20.96 -14.63 4.54
C ASN A 417 21.31 -13.55 3.52
N GLU A 418 22.48 -13.67 2.90
CA GLU A 418 22.84 -12.91 1.70
C GLU A 418 23.14 -13.87 0.55
N SER A 419 22.45 -13.71 -0.58
CA SER A 419 22.75 -14.50 -1.79
C SER A 419 22.17 -13.85 -3.05
N PRO A 420 23.02 -13.26 -3.92
CA PRO A 420 24.45 -13.01 -3.72
C PRO A 420 24.71 -12.03 -2.56
N CYS A 421 25.96 -11.91 -2.13
CA CYS A 421 26.39 -10.89 -1.18
C CYS A 421 26.01 -9.49 -1.68
N ALA A 422 25.39 -8.68 -0.84
CA ALA A 422 25.13 -7.29 -1.20
C ALA A 422 26.45 -6.50 -1.25
N VAL A 423 26.44 -5.36 -1.92
CA VAL A 423 27.59 -4.46 -1.96
C VAL A 423 27.46 -3.44 -0.82
N ASN A 424 28.43 -3.35 0.08
CA ASN A 424 28.35 -2.42 1.22
C ASN A 424 27.11 -2.68 2.10
N SER A 425 26.89 -3.94 2.48
CA SER A 425 25.94 -4.29 3.53
C SER A 425 26.58 -4.09 4.92
N THR A 426 25.74 -3.92 5.94
CA THR A 426 26.16 -3.84 7.33
C THR A 426 25.09 -4.47 8.20
N PHE A 427 25.50 -5.46 8.99
CA PHE A 427 24.69 -6.10 10.02
C PHE A 427 25.30 -5.77 11.39
N ARG A 428 24.55 -5.11 12.27
CA ARG A 428 25.08 -4.70 13.58
C ARG A 428 24.02 -4.73 14.67
N ASP A 429 24.46 -4.86 15.91
CA ASP A 429 23.57 -4.83 17.07
C ASP A 429 22.44 -5.89 16.97
N LEU A 430 22.76 -7.07 16.42
CA LEU A 430 21.84 -8.19 16.26
C LEU A 430 21.94 -9.16 17.43
N THR A 431 20.81 -9.46 18.06
CA THR A 431 20.67 -10.53 19.05
C THR A 431 20.03 -11.75 18.42
N LEU A 432 20.81 -12.81 18.23
CA LEU A 432 20.37 -14.05 17.58
C LEU A 432 19.93 -15.10 18.62
N VAL A 433 18.69 -15.55 18.55
CA VAL A 433 18.11 -16.56 19.44
C VAL A 433 17.62 -17.75 18.61
N ASN A 434 18.36 -18.88 18.65
CA ASN A 434 18.11 -20.03 17.78
C ASN A 434 18.04 -19.64 16.28
N ALA A 435 18.79 -18.61 15.92
CA ALA A 435 18.88 -18.06 14.58
C ALA A 435 20.24 -18.44 13.95
N ARG A 436 20.30 -18.36 12.62
CA ARG A 436 21.56 -18.53 11.88
C ARG A 436 21.91 -17.22 11.22
N ASP A 437 23.19 -16.91 11.19
CA ASP A 437 23.72 -15.82 10.39
C ASP A 437 24.55 -16.39 9.26
N ASN A 438 24.10 -16.16 8.03
CA ASN A 438 24.82 -16.45 6.80
C ASN A 438 24.97 -15.16 5.98
N SER A 439 25.19 -14.03 6.65
CA SER A 439 25.74 -12.83 6.01
C SER A 439 27.10 -13.14 5.38
N CYS A 440 27.47 -12.35 4.39
CA CYS A 440 28.74 -12.49 3.69
C CYS A 440 29.93 -11.84 4.41
N ASP A 441 29.65 -10.97 5.39
CA ASP A 441 30.64 -10.33 6.26
C ASP A 441 31.05 -11.20 7.44
#